data_AF-A0AAP1GAY2-F1
#
_entry.id   AF-A0AAP1GAY2-F1
#
_cell.length_a   1.000
_cell.length_b   1.000
_cell.length_c   1.000
_cell.angle_alpha   90.00
_cell.angle_beta   90.00
_cell.angle_gamma   90.00
#
_symmetry.space_group_name_H-M   'P 1'
#
loop_
_entity.id
_entity.type
_entity.pdbx_description
1 polymer ?
#
loop_
_entity_poly.entity_id
_entity_poly.type
_entity_poly.pdbx_seq_one_letter_code
_entity_poly.pdbx_strand_id
1 'polypeptide(L)'
;MIEVSKPYINQARYLLNFREPQKSVRLDQREAELAFGGMVAGQSQQLNVPDSADPNIARIVFASGKKNLTISQLAVQLTLSFDATLDVAKQMAIVEKNVRDFHHRVPQFKELSTFAANALILHINFPSTETSGRLNEFLYEKLIKQAPVGEIASVQTNLGFKFGEIFANIGASIYESRRFSATFEPGVNPLMQTFDLTSLPVIESGLQITLDINNRPRQLANPNVVAQEPDPLIDVIQDMLSQHMPKLIGLNV
;
A
#
# COMPACT_ATOMS: atom_id res chain seq x y z
N MET A 1 8.66 23.99 13.87
CA MET A 1 7.49 23.31 13.27
C MET A 1 7.90 22.99 11.85
N ILE A 2 7.76 21.76 11.35
CA ILE A 2 8.08 21.49 9.95
C ILE A 2 6.94 22.00 9.07
N GLU A 3 7.27 22.62 7.95
CA GLU A 3 6.29 22.96 6.93
C GLU A 3 6.09 21.76 6.04
N VAL A 4 4.84 21.32 5.92
CA VAL A 4 4.44 20.30 4.96
C VAL A 4 3.45 20.89 3.97
N SER A 5 3.56 20.44 2.73
CA SER A 5 2.58 20.70 1.69
C SER A 5 1.31 19.90 1.93
N LYS A 6 0.29 20.20 1.11
CA LYS A 6 -0.99 19.49 1.12
C LYS A 6 -0.78 17.97 1.06
N PRO A 7 -1.34 17.19 2.00
CA PRO A 7 -1.20 15.75 1.99
C PRO A 7 -1.97 15.11 0.84
N TYR A 8 -1.51 13.94 0.41
CA TYR A 8 -2.19 13.12 -0.58
C TYR A 8 -1.96 11.62 -0.31
N ILE A 9 -2.93 10.80 -0.70
CA ILE A 9 -2.78 9.34 -0.74
C ILE A 9 -1.89 9.01 -1.94
N ASN A 10 -0.66 8.54 -1.73
CA ASN A 10 0.19 8.06 -2.82
C ASN A 10 -0.30 6.70 -3.35
N GLN A 11 -0.74 5.84 -2.43
CA GLN A 11 -1.20 4.51 -2.79
C GLN A 11 -2.27 4.01 -1.84
N ALA A 12 -3.30 3.37 -2.39
CA ALA A 12 -4.27 2.57 -1.65
C ALA A 12 -4.22 1.13 -2.14
N ARG A 13 -4.17 0.17 -1.22
CA ARG A 13 -4.20 -1.27 -1.52
C ARG A 13 -5.33 -1.91 -0.75
N TYR A 14 -6.17 -2.64 -1.46
CA TYR A 14 -7.16 -3.50 -0.84
C TYR A 14 -6.88 -4.94 -1.23
N LEU A 15 -6.73 -5.79 -0.23
CA LEU A 15 -6.33 -7.19 -0.41
C LEU A 15 -7.36 -8.11 0.24
N LEU A 16 -7.65 -9.22 -0.43
CA LEU A 16 -8.30 -10.38 0.17
C LEU A 16 -7.35 -11.56 0.10
N ASN A 17 -7.03 -12.11 1.26
CA ASN A 17 -6.19 -13.30 1.37
C ASN A 17 -7.05 -14.56 1.24
N PHE A 18 -6.55 -15.53 0.47
CA PHE A 18 -7.12 -16.87 0.48
C PHE A 18 -6.89 -17.54 1.84
N ARG A 19 -7.79 -18.46 2.21
CA ARG A 19 -7.61 -19.36 3.36
C ARG A 19 -6.43 -20.29 3.15
N GLU A 20 -6.29 -20.78 1.94
CA GLU A 20 -5.24 -21.70 1.52
C GLU A 20 -4.59 -21.24 0.22
N PRO A 21 -3.28 -21.48 0.02
CA PRO A 21 -2.60 -21.12 -1.20
C PRO A 21 -3.24 -21.74 -2.46
N GLN A 22 -3.63 -20.90 -3.41
CA GLN A 22 -4.22 -21.29 -4.69
C GLN A 22 -3.11 -21.69 -5.68
N LYS A 23 -2.58 -22.91 -5.55
CA LYS A 23 -1.42 -23.37 -6.33
C LYS A 23 -1.62 -23.31 -7.85
N SER A 24 -2.85 -23.49 -8.32
CA SER A 24 -3.20 -23.47 -9.75
C SER A 24 -3.73 -22.13 -10.25
N VAL A 25 -3.61 -21.04 -9.48
CA VAL A 25 -4.25 -19.76 -9.82
C VAL A 25 -3.88 -19.21 -11.19
N ARG A 26 -2.71 -19.60 -11.73
CA ARG A 26 -2.31 -19.27 -13.10
C ARG A 26 -3.31 -19.78 -14.15
N LEU A 27 -3.98 -20.92 -13.89
CA LEU A 27 -4.96 -21.52 -14.80
C LEU A 27 -6.30 -20.77 -14.77
N ASP A 28 -6.56 -19.96 -13.73
CA ASP A 28 -7.83 -19.27 -13.50
C ASP A 28 -7.89 -17.91 -14.24
N GLN A 29 -7.08 -17.70 -15.28
CA GLN A 29 -6.99 -16.43 -16.00
C GLN A 29 -8.34 -16.05 -16.65
N ARG A 30 -9.05 -17.03 -17.20
CA ARG A 30 -10.35 -16.80 -17.84
C ARG A 30 -11.38 -16.30 -16.83
N GLU A 31 -11.44 -16.93 -15.67
CA GLU A 31 -12.33 -16.57 -14.57
C GLU A 31 -11.98 -15.17 -14.04
N ALA A 32 -10.69 -14.86 -13.93
CA ALA A 32 -10.22 -13.54 -13.55
C ALA A 32 -10.64 -12.47 -14.58
N GLU A 33 -10.53 -12.75 -15.88
CA GLU A 33 -10.97 -11.84 -16.95
C GLU A 33 -12.47 -11.58 -16.90
N LEU A 34 -13.29 -12.63 -16.68
CA LEU A 34 -14.73 -12.49 -16.54
C LEU A 34 -15.12 -11.61 -15.35
N ALA A 35 -14.44 -11.79 -14.21
CA ALA A 35 -14.73 -11.03 -12.99
C ALA A 35 -14.23 -9.57 -13.07
N PHE A 36 -13.00 -9.37 -13.54
CA PHE A 36 -12.26 -8.13 -13.36
C PHE A 36 -11.95 -7.35 -14.64
N GLY A 37 -12.13 -7.93 -15.83
CA GLY A 37 -11.79 -7.28 -17.10
C GLY A 37 -12.56 -5.97 -17.35
N GLY A 38 -13.78 -5.84 -16.80
CA GLY A 38 -14.55 -4.59 -16.85
C GLY A 38 -14.09 -3.52 -15.85
N MET A 39 -13.26 -3.88 -14.87
CA MET A 39 -12.84 -2.99 -13.78
C MET A 39 -11.52 -2.26 -14.11
N VAL A 40 -10.61 -2.96 -14.80
CA VAL A 40 -9.31 -2.46 -15.24
C VAL A 40 -9.32 -2.49 -16.76
N ALA A 41 -9.20 -1.32 -17.40
CA ALA A 41 -9.21 -1.19 -18.86
C ALA A 41 -7.89 -1.68 -19.47
N GLY A 42 -7.58 -2.96 -19.29
CA GLY A 42 -6.39 -3.63 -19.77
C GLY A 42 -6.59 -5.14 -19.77
N GLN A 43 -5.98 -5.82 -20.74
CA GLN A 43 -5.97 -7.28 -20.77
C GLN A 43 -5.13 -7.80 -19.60
N SER A 44 -5.54 -8.92 -19.03
CA SER A 44 -4.73 -9.61 -18.04
C SER A 44 -3.45 -10.14 -18.67
N GLN A 45 -2.37 -10.08 -17.90
CA GLN A 45 -1.09 -10.68 -18.20
C GLN A 45 -0.87 -11.83 -17.22
N GLN A 46 -0.67 -13.03 -17.76
CA GLN A 46 -0.20 -14.16 -16.99
C GLN A 46 1.34 -14.07 -16.89
N LEU A 47 1.86 -14.01 -15.67
CA LEU A 47 3.30 -14.00 -15.44
C LEU A 47 3.83 -15.44 -15.44
N ASN A 48 4.94 -15.67 -16.15
CA ASN A 48 5.59 -16.98 -16.22
C ASN A 48 6.38 -17.29 -14.93
N VAL A 49 5.66 -17.43 -13.82
CA VAL A 49 6.23 -17.69 -12.50
C VAL A 49 5.88 -19.14 -12.10
N PRO A 50 6.88 -20.00 -11.82
CA PRO A 50 6.63 -21.39 -11.42
C PRO A 50 5.75 -21.51 -10.18
N ASP A 51 4.99 -22.61 -10.07
CA ASP A 51 4.10 -22.84 -8.92
C ASP A 51 4.88 -23.05 -7.61
N SER A 52 6.16 -23.42 -7.70
CA SER A 52 7.10 -23.59 -6.59
C SER A 52 7.82 -22.30 -6.16
N ALA A 53 7.73 -21.22 -6.96
CA ALA A 53 8.29 -19.93 -6.59
C ALA A 53 7.47 -19.29 -5.46
N ASP A 54 8.00 -18.22 -4.87
CA ASP A 54 7.35 -17.50 -3.75
C ASP A 54 5.84 -17.28 -4.04
N PRO A 55 4.95 -17.76 -3.16
CA PRO A 55 3.51 -17.71 -3.36
C PRO A 55 2.95 -16.27 -3.31
N ASN A 56 3.71 -15.29 -2.82
CA ASN A 56 3.35 -13.87 -2.84
C ASN A 56 3.50 -13.23 -4.23
N ILE A 57 4.35 -13.78 -5.09
CA ILE A 57 4.58 -13.21 -6.43
C ILE A 57 3.28 -13.30 -7.24
N ALA A 58 2.92 -12.22 -7.93
CA ALA A 58 1.74 -12.23 -8.78
C ALA A 58 1.87 -13.29 -9.89
N ARG A 59 0.77 -13.98 -10.19
CA ARG A 59 0.63 -14.91 -11.31
C ARG A 59 -0.25 -14.33 -12.42
N ILE A 60 -1.23 -13.49 -12.07
CA ILE A 60 -2.06 -12.74 -13.00
C ILE A 60 -2.03 -11.26 -12.62
N VAL A 61 -1.89 -10.38 -13.62
CA VAL A 61 -1.83 -8.92 -13.44
C VAL A 61 -2.74 -8.24 -14.44
N PHE A 62 -3.57 -7.31 -13.97
CA PHE A 62 -4.33 -6.37 -14.80
C PHE A 62 -3.80 -4.97 -14.50
N ALA A 63 -3.17 -4.31 -15.47
CA ALA A 63 -2.62 -2.98 -15.27
C ALA A 63 -3.26 -1.98 -16.24
N SER A 64 -3.78 -0.87 -15.69
CA SER A 64 -4.29 0.26 -16.46
C SER A 64 -3.94 1.57 -15.76
N GLY A 65 -2.79 2.13 -16.11
CA GLY A 65 -2.29 3.40 -15.57
C GLY A 65 -2.19 3.36 -14.03
N LYS A 66 -3.07 4.12 -13.37
CA LYS A 66 -3.12 4.28 -11.91
C LYS A 66 -3.88 3.17 -11.16
N LYS A 67 -4.42 2.19 -11.86
CA LYS A 67 -5.15 1.06 -11.29
C LYS A 67 -4.46 -0.24 -11.69
N ASN A 68 -4.13 -1.07 -10.70
CA ASN A 68 -3.54 -2.37 -10.90
C ASN A 68 -4.28 -3.41 -10.05
N LEU A 69 -4.58 -4.57 -10.62
CA LEU A 69 -5.08 -5.73 -9.90
C LEU A 69 -4.10 -6.88 -10.08
N THR A 70 -3.67 -7.47 -8.98
CA THR A 70 -2.74 -8.59 -8.98
C THR A 70 -3.35 -9.78 -8.26
N ILE A 71 -3.15 -10.97 -8.80
CA ILE A 71 -3.58 -12.24 -8.19
C ILE A 71 -2.32 -13.09 -7.98
N SER A 72 -2.03 -13.43 -6.73
CA SER A 72 -0.97 -14.37 -6.35
C SER A 72 -1.58 -15.67 -5.85
N GLN A 73 -0.75 -16.62 -5.38
CA GLN A 73 -1.28 -17.83 -4.75
C GLN A 73 -1.92 -17.51 -3.39
N LEU A 74 -1.58 -16.38 -2.76
CA LEU A 74 -2.05 -16.04 -1.41
C LEU A 74 -3.17 -14.99 -1.37
N ALA A 75 -3.26 -14.12 -2.38
CA ALA A 75 -4.21 -13.02 -2.33
C ALA A 75 -4.66 -12.52 -3.71
N VAL A 76 -5.81 -11.86 -3.70
CA VAL A 76 -6.27 -10.96 -4.77
C VAL A 76 -6.12 -9.53 -4.23
N GLN A 77 -5.41 -8.68 -4.95
CA GLN A 77 -5.10 -7.31 -4.50
C GLN A 77 -5.48 -6.29 -5.57
N LEU A 78 -6.26 -5.30 -5.18
CA LEU A 78 -6.44 -4.05 -5.90
C LEU A 78 -5.43 -3.02 -5.39
N THR A 79 -4.78 -2.32 -6.30
CA THR A 79 -3.86 -1.21 -6.02
C THR A 79 -4.28 0.00 -6.82
N LEU A 80 -4.46 1.13 -6.13
CA LEU A 80 -4.74 2.43 -6.70
C LEU A 80 -3.56 3.34 -6.37
N SER A 81 -2.99 3.97 -7.39
CA SER A 81 -1.95 4.97 -7.24
C SER A 81 -2.52 6.35 -7.52
N PHE A 82 -2.09 7.36 -6.77
CA PHE A 82 -2.48 8.74 -7.03
C PHE A 82 -1.28 9.66 -6.99
N ASP A 83 -1.46 10.83 -7.57
CA ASP A 83 -0.50 11.92 -7.50
C ASP A 83 -1.10 13.02 -6.61
N ALA A 84 -0.29 14.03 -6.25
CA ALA A 84 -0.68 15.16 -5.41
C ALA A 84 -1.74 16.11 -6.03
N THR A 85 -2.37 15.75 -7.15
CA THR A 85 -3.33 16.59 -7.87
C THR A 85 -4.69 16.70 -7.19
N LEU A 86 -5.06 15.72 -6.37
CA LEU A 86 -6.35 15.65 -5.66
C LEU A 86 -6.12 15.74 -4.16
N ASP A 87 -7.09 16.30 -3.42
CA ASP A 87 -7.11 16.18 -1.96
C ASP A 87 -7.40 14.74 -1.51
N VAL A 88 -6.98 14.44 -0.27
CA VAL A 88 -7.19 13.14 0.38
C VAL A 88 -8.67 12.75 0.39
N ALA A 89 -9.60 13.69 0.57
CA ALA A 89 -11.03 13.40 0.62
C ALA A 89 -11.56 12.86 -0.73
N LYS A 90 -11.22 13.52 -1.85
CA LYS A 90 -11.58 13.05 -3.19
C LYS A 90 -10.89 11.74 -3.54
N GLN A 91 -9.62 11.59 -3.16
CA GLN A 91 -8.90 10.33 -3.35
C GLN A 91 -9.57 9.20 -2.57
N MET A 92 -10.01 9.46 -1.33
CA MET A 92 -10.70 8.48 -0.51
C MET A 92 -12.06 8.07 -1.10
N ALA A 93 -12.82 8.99 -1.69
CA ALA A 93 -14.04 8.66 -2.41
C ALA A 93 -13.79 7.73 -3.62
N ILE A 94 -12.67 7.94 -4.32
CA ILE A 94 -12.23 7.04 -5.40
C ILE A 94 -11.84 5.67 -4.83
N VAL A 95 -11.12 5.63 -3.71
CA VAL A 95 -10.76 4.39 -3.02
C VAL A 95 -12.02 3.61 -2.66
N GLU A 96 -12.95 4.22 -1.93
CA GLU A 96 -14.21 3.60 -1.49
C GLU A 96 -14.97 2.98 -2.67
N LYS A 97 -15.21 3.75 -3.74
CA LYS A 97 -15.92 3.27 -4.93
C LYS A 97 -15.24 2.05 -5.54
N ASN A 98 -13.92 2.10 -5.73
CA ASN A 98 -13.19 1.01 -6.40
C ASN A 98 -13.03 -0.22 -5.49
N VAL A 99 -12.85 -0.02 -4.18
CA VAL A 99 -12.77 -1.12 -3.20
C VAL A 99 -14.09 -1.86 -3.13
N ARG A 100 -15.23 -1.14 -3.07
CA ARG A 100 -16.57 -1.74 -3.12
C ARG A 100 -16.79 -2.50 -4.41
N ASP A 101 -16.56 -1.88 -5.57
CA ASP A 101 -16.72 -2.55 -6.88
C ASP A 101 -15.84 -3.80 -7.00
N PHE A 102 -14.57 -3.72 -6.57
CA PHE A 102 -13.68 -4.87 -6.52
C PHE A 102 -14.21 -5.99 -5.62
N HIS A 103 -14.62 -5.67 -4.39
CA HIS A 103 -15.14 -6.66 -3.45
C HIS A 103 -16.36 -7.39 -4.01
N HIS A 104 -17.29 -6.66 -4.66
CA HIS A 104 -18.47 -7.24 -5.29
C HIS A 104 -18.16 -8.14 -6.52
N ARG A 105 -16.98 -7.96 -7.14
CA ARG A 105 -16.52 -8.78 -8.27
C ARG A 105 -15.77 -10.03 -7.83
N VAL A 106 -15.16 -10.02 -6.65
CA VAL A 106 -14.42 -11.19 -6.11
C VAL A 106 -15.24 -12.49 -6.16
N PRO A 107 -16.54 -12.52 -5.76
CA PRO A 107 -17.38 -13.72 -5.84
C PRO A 107 -17.51 -14.30 -7.26
N GLN A 108 -17.34 -13.48 -8.30
CA GLN A 108 -17.40 -13.92 -9.71
C GLN A 108 -16.11 -14.64 -10.13
N PHE A 109 -15.01 -14.41 -9.42
CA PHE A 109 -13.73 -15.10 -9.62
C PHE A 109 -13.65 -16.38 -8.78
N LYS A 110 -13.90 -16.28 -7.47
CA LYS A 110 -13.98 -17.42 -6.53
C LYS A 110 -14.97 -17.12 -5.43
N GLU A 111 -15.62 -18.15 -4.88
CA GLU A 111 -16.56 -18.01 -3.76
C GLU A 111 -15.90 -17.30 -2.56
N LEU A 112 -16.66 -16.44 -1.88
CA LEU A 112 -16.20 -15.69 -0.70
C LEU A 112 -15.69 -16.60 0.42
N SER A 113 -16.22 -17.82 0.53
CA SER A 113 -15.77 -18.87 1.46
C SER A 113 -14.28 -19.20 1.31
N THR A 114 -13.70 -19.02 0.12
CA THR A 114 -12.27 -19.24 -0.17
C THR A 114 -11.37 -18.22 0.52
N PHE A 115 -11.91 -17.07 0.93
CA PHE A 115 -11.15 -15.96 1.49
C PHE A 115 -11.22 -15.94 3.02
N ALA A 116 -10.09 -15.61 3.64
CA ALA A 116 -9.91 -15.55 5.09
C ALA A 116 -10.00 -14.11 5.59
N ALA A 117 -9.05 -13.26 5.23
CA ALA A 117 -8.87 -11.94 5.81
C ALA A 117 -8.77 -10.89 4.71
N ASN A 118 -9.26 -9.70 4.99
CA ASN A 118 -9.12 -8.54 4.13
C ASN A 118 -8.35 -7.43 4.85
N ALA A 119 -7.69 -6.59 4.06
CA ALA A 119 -7.01 -5.40 4.56
C ALA A 119 -7.15 -4.25 3.56
N LEU A 120 -7.23 -3.04 4.10
CA LEU A 120 -7.16 -1.79 3.37
C LEU A 120 -5.95 -1.01 3.90
N ILE A 121 -5.00 -0.74 3.01
CA ILE A 121 -3.73 -0.11 3.34
C ILE A 121 -3.64 1.20 2.55
N LEU A 122 -3.44 2.32 3.25
CA LEU A 122 -3.17 3.62 2.65
C LEU A 122 -1.76 4.09 2.97
N HIS A 123 -1.05 4.55 1.95
CA HIS A 123 0.19 5.30 2.07
C HIS A 123 -0.10 6.77 1.79
N ILE A 124 0.08 7.60 2.80
CA ILE A 124 -0.26 9.02 2.77
C ILE A 124 1.04 9.81 2.88
N ASN A 125 1.31 10.58 1.86
CA ASN A 125 2.50 11.41 1.77
C ASN A 125 2.17 12.84 2.23
N PHE A 126 3.06 13.39 3.03
CA PHE A 126 3.09 14.77 3.48
C PHE A 126 4.39 15.39 2.94
N PRO A 127 4.38 15.93 1.71
CA PRO A 127 5.58 16.47 1.08
C PRO A 127 6.16 17.62 1.89
N SER A 128 7.47 17.74 1.93
CA SER A 128 8.17 18.82 2.62
C SER A 128 9.47 19.16 1.88
N THR A 129 9.85 20.43 1.93
CA THR A 129 11.14 20.93 1.43
C THR A 129 12.25 20.79 2.47
N GLU A 130 11.94 20.32 3.68
CA GLU A 130 12.90 20.06 4.74
C GLU A 130 13.84 18.91 4.37
N THR A 131 15.04 18.94 4.93
CA THR A 131 16.03 17.87 4.73
C THR A 131 15.61 16.57 5.43
N SER A 132 16.06 15.43 4.91
CA SER A 132 15.80 14.12 5.51
C SER A 132 16.27 14.03 6.97
N GLY A 133 17.41 14.65 7.32
CA GLY A 133 17.87 14.75 8.71
C GLY A 133 16.88 15.50 9.60
N ARG A 134 16.39 16.65 9.13
CA ARG A 134 15.42 17.46 9.89
C ARG A 134 14.07 16.77 10.07
N LEU A 135 13.61 16.07 9.03
CA LEU A 135 12.38 15.26 9.12
C LEU A 135 12.53 14.10 10.10
N ASN A 136 13.72 13.47 10.16
CA ASN A 136 14.02 12.39 11.11
C ASN A 136 13.99 12.90 12.55
N GLU A 137 14.68 14.01 12.82
CA GLU A 137 14.63 14.68 14.12
C GLU A 137 13.20 14.99 14.53
N PHE A 138 12.41 15.59 13.64
CA PHE A 138 11.01 15.92 13.90
C PHE A 138 10.20 14.67 14.27
N LEU A 139 10.34 13.58 13.51
CA LEU A 139 9.59 12.35 13.77
C LEU A 139 10.03 11.70 15.10
N TYR A 140 11.32 11.71 15.40
CA TYR A 140 11.89 11.22 16.65
C TYR A 140 11.34 11.97 17.87
N GLU A 141 11.40 13.30 17.84
CA GLU A 141 10.91 14.18 18.90
C GLU A 141 9.42 14.00 19.15
N LYS A 142 8.64 13.78 18.07
CA LYS A 142 7.19 13.62 18.17
C LYS A 142 6.78 12.25 18.72
N LEU A 143 7.42 11.18 18.26
CA LEU A 143 6.91 9.81 18.48
C LEU A 143 7.72 8.99 19.50
N ILE A 144 9.03 9.16 19.57
CA ILE A 144 9.90 8.33 20.43
C ILE A 144 10.12 8.99 21.79
N LYS A 145 10.29 10.33 21.85
CA LYS A 145 10.38 11.13 23.09
C LYS A 145 11.41 10.61 24.12
N GLN A 146 12.48 9.97 23.67
CA GLN A 146 13.61 9.55 24.50
C GLN A 146 14.85 10.38 24.17
N ALA A 147 15.87 10.37 25.03
CA ALA A 147 17.14 10.99 24.70
C ALA A 147 17.85 10.14 23.62
N PRO A 148 18.31 10.73 22.50
CA PRO A 148 19.00 9.98 21.48
C PRO A 148 20.36 9.50 21.97
N VAL A 149 20.72 8.26 21.60
CA VAL A 149 22.02 7.65 21.96
C VAL A 149 23.17 8.22 21.11
N GLY A 150 22.84 8.85 19.97
CA GLY A 150 23.78 9.49 19.04
C GLY A 150 23.02 10.33 18.02
N GLU A 151 23.61 10.62 16.88
CA GLU A 151 22.92 11.32 15.79
C GLU A 151 21.77 10.48 15.23
N ILE A 152 20.63 11.12 14.96
CA ILE A 152 19.43 10.46 14.45
C ILE A 152 19.62 10.17 12.96
N ALA A 153 20.03 8.95 12.62
CA ALA A 153 20.22 8.53 11.23
C ALA A 153 18.91 8.19 10.49
N SER A 154 17.96 7.57 11.19
CA SER A 154 16.64 7.25 10.64
C SER A 154 15.61 7.02 11.73
N VAL A 155 14.33 7.26 11.41
CA VAL A 155 13.19 7.02 12.29
C VAL A 155 12.09 6.31 11.54
N GLN A 156 11.66 5.18 12.09
CA GLN A 156 10.47 4.47 11.69
C GLN A 156 9.72 3.98 12.92
N THR A 157 8.42 4.23 12.97
CA THR A 157 7.56 3.75 14.05
C THR A 157 6.40 2.95 13.48
N ASN A 158 6.06 1.84 14.12
CA ASN A 158 4.86 1.06 13.81
C ASN A 158 4.09 0.81 15.10
N LEU A 159 2.84 1.27 15.15
CA LEU A 159 1.95 1.13 16.30
C LEU A 159 0.71 0.34 15.88
N GLY A 160 0.38 -0.72 16.63
CA GLY A 160 -0.80 -1.55 16.38
C GLY A 160 -1.86 -1.36 17.45
N PHE A 161 -3.11 -1.18 17.02
CA PHE A 161 -4.28 -0.99 17.87
C PHE A 161 -5.36 -2.01 17.52
N LYS A 162 -6.20 -2.35 18.50
CA LYS A 162 -7.37 -3.23 18.30
C LYS A 162 -8.65 -2.42 18.54
N PHE A 163 -9.54 -2.42 17.56
CA PHE A 163 -10.84 -1.75 17.55
C PHE A 163 -11.93 -2.81 17.35
N GLY A 164 -12.42 -3.41 18.44
CA GLY A 164 -13.27 -4.59 18.35
C GLY A 164 -12.54 -5.73 17.63
N GLU A 165 -13.07 -6.21 16.51
CA GLU A 165 -12.45 -7.27 15.69
C GLU A 165 -11.54 -6.74 14.56
N ILE A 166 -11.39 -5.42 14.43
CA ILE A 166 -10.52 -4.77 13.46
C ILE A 166 -9.20 -4.40 14.11
N PHE A 167 -8.11 -4.55 13.38
CA PHE A 167 -6.77 -4.14 13.78
C PHE A 167 -6.34 -2.96 12.92
N ALA A 168 -5.87 -1.91 13.57
CA ALA A 168 -5.37 -0.71 12.93
C ALA A 168 -3.88 -0.57 13.22
N ASN A 169 -3.06 -0.61 12.16
CA ASN A 169 -1.62 -0.39 12.26
C ASN A 169 -1.28 0.96 11.65
N ILE A 170 -0.56 1.78 12.40
CA ILE A 170 -0.11 3.11 11.98
C ILE A 170 1.41 3.05 11.88
N GLY A 171 1.91 3.19 10.66
CA GLY A 171 3.32 3.39 10.38
C GLY A 171 3.61 4.87 10.18
N ALA A 172 4.74 5.36 10.69
CA ALA A 172 5.26 6.67 10.34
C ALA A 172 6.75 6.54 9.97
N SER A 173 7.13 7.20 8.89
CA SER A 173 8.48 7.14 8.32
C SER A 173 8.72 8.36 7.44
N ILE A 174 9.92 8.46 6.89
CA ILE A 174 10.27 9.44 5.84
C ILE A 174 10.34 8.72 4.51
N TYR A 175 9.86 9.38 3.47
CA TYR A 175 10.00 8.91 2.11
C TYR A 175 10.81 9.91 1.28
N GLU A 176 11.47 9.36 0.26
CA GLU A 176 12.21 10.14 -0.71
C GLU A 176 12.02 9.48 -2.08
N SER A 177 11.49 10.24 -3.03
CA SER A 177 11.27 9.82 -4.41
C SER A 177 12.35 10.45 -5.28
N ARG A 178 13.14 9.63 -5.96
CA ARG A 178 14.23 10.07 -6.84
C ARG A 178 13.93 9.79 -8.29
N ARG A 179 14.39 10.67 -9.19
CA ARG A 179 14.28 10.42 -10.64
C ARG A 179 15.43 9.52 -11.05
N PHE A 180 15.11 8.27 -11.34
CA PHE A 180 16.06 7.39 -12.01
C PHE A 180 16.12 7.73 -13.50
N SER A 181 17.33 7.98 -13.99
CA SER A 181 17.61 8.09 -15.42
C SER A 181 18.84 7.23 -15.70
N ALA A 182 18.63 6.05 -16.28
CA ALA A 182 19.74 5.23 -16.76
C ALA A 182 20.15 5.67 -18.16
N THR A 183 21.33 6.28 -18.26
CA THR A 183 22.09 6.32 -19.50
C THR A 183 23.05 5.14 -19.49
N PHE A 184 22.78 4.15 -20.34
CA PHE A 184 23.68 3.00 -20.49
C PHE A 184 24.90 3.41 -21.30
N GLU A 185 26.10 3.20 -20.73
CA GLU A 185 27.32 3.43 -21.49
C GLU A 185 27.39 2.49 -22.71
N PRO A 186 27.61 3.02 -23.92
CA PRO A 186 27.75 2.19 -25.11
C PRO A 186 28.93 1.23 -24.95
N GLY A 187 28.71 -0.07 -25.20
CA GLY A 187 29.76 -1.10 -25.16
C GLY A 187 29.96 -1.77 -23.80
N VAL A 188 29.29 -1.33 -22.74
CA VAL A 188 29.29 -2.01 -21.44
C VAL A 188 28.05 -2.90 -21.32
N ASN A 189 28.22 -4.14 -20.86
CA ASN A 189 27.10 -5.03 -20.59
C ASN A 189 26.14 -4.35 -19.60
N PRO A 190 24.85 -4.15 -19.93
CA PRO A 190 23.88 -3.51 -19.05
C PRO A 190 23.78 -4.15 -17.66
N LEU A 191 24.04 -5.47 -17.56
CA LEU A 191 24.02 -6.22 -16.31
C LEU A 191 25.24 -5.95 -15.41
N MET A 192 26.26 -5.24 -15.90
CA MET A 192 27.48 -4.91 -15.17
C MET A 192 27.57 -3.44 -14.76
N GLN A 193 26.58 -2.62 -15.09
CA GLN A 193 26.58 -1.20 -14.73
C GLN A 193 26.06 -1.02 -13.31
N THR A 194 26.84 -0.38 -12.44
CA THR A 194 26.41 0.02 -11.10
C THR A 194 25.90 1.44 -11.11
N PHE A 195 24.73 1.66 -10.54
CA PHE A 195 24.12 2.98 -10.41
C PHE A 195 24.28 3.48 -8.98
N ASP A 196 24.86 4.68 -8.83
CA ASP A 196 24.82 5.38 -7.56
C ASP A 196 23.44 6.03 -7.37
N LEU A 197 22.65 5.48 -6.46
CA LEU A 197 21.31 5.98 -6.15
C LEU A 197 21.35 7.30 -5.36
N THR A 198 22.46 7.60 -4.68
CA THR A 198 22.58 8.77 -3.80
C THR A 198 22.81 10.07 -4.58
N SER A 199 23.38 9.98 -5.78
CA SER A 199 23.55 11.13 -6.69
C SER A 199 22.32 11.43 -7.55
N LEU A 200 21.29 10.59 -7.54
CA LEU A 200 20.07 10.83 -8.32
C LEU A 200 19.29 12.02 -7.76
N PRO A 201 18.74 12.90 -8.62
CA PRO A 201 17.99 14.06 -8.16
C PRO A 201 16.70 13.64 -7.42
N VAL A 202 16.52 14.20 -6.22
CA VAL A 202 15.29 14.06 -5.43
C VAL A 202 14.18 14.85 -6.12
N ILE A 203 13.07 14.17 -6.40
CA ILE A 203 11.85 14.77 -6.95
C ILE A 203 10.95 15.26 -5.82
N GLU A 204 10.82 14.46 -4.78
CA GLU A 204 9.93 14.73 -3.64
C GLU A 204 10.46 14.02 -2.40
N SER A 205 10.35 14.67 -1.25
CA SER A 205 10.65 14.10 0.06
C SER A 205 9.58 14.54 1.06
N GLY A 206 9.44 13.79 2.15
CA GLY A 206 8.51 14.20 3.21
C GLY A 206 8.23 13.09 4.21
N LEU A 207 7.18 13.28 4.99
CA LEU A 207 6.71 12.25 5.91
C LEU A 207 5.74 11.32 5.18
N GLN A 208 5.82 10.02 5.45
CA GLN A 208 4.84 9.04 5.03
C GLN A 208 4.17 8.43 6.25
N ILE A 209 2.84 8.52 6.28
CA ILE A 209 2.01 7.77 7.19
C ILE A 209 1.41 6.59 6.43
N THR A 210 1.53 5.40 7.02
CA THR A 210 0.89 4.19 6.52
C THR A 210 -0.24 3.81 7.46
N LEU A 211 -1.46 3.71 6.95
CA LEU A 211 -2.61 3.16 7.68
C LEU A 211 -2.89 1.77 7.13
N ASP A 212 -2.68 0.72 7.92
CA ASP A 212 -2.98 -0.67 7.58
C ASP A 212 -4.10 -1.18 8.48
N ILE A 213 -5.33 -1.16 7.95
CA ILE A 213 -6.53 -1.60 8.63
C ILE A 213 -6.92 -2.98 8.11
N ASN A 214 -7.05 -3.95 8.99
CA ASN A 214 -7.33 -5.34 8.61
C ASN A 214 -8.18 -6.05 9.66
N ASN A 215 -8.81 -7.14 9.26
CA ASN A 215 -9.65 -7.95 10.15
C ASN A 215 -8.92 -9.19 10.72
N ARG A 216 -7.59 -9.22 10.66
CA ARG A 216 -6.78 -10.34 11.14
C ARG A 216 -5.45 -9.87 11.73
N PRO A 217 -5.10 -10.24 12.97
CA PRO A 217 -3.80 -9.88 13.51
C PRO A 217 -2.70 -10.59 12.71
N ARG A 218 -1.62 -9.87 12.40
CA ARG A 218 -0.45 -10.41 11.67
C ARG A 218 0.13 -11.69 12.31
N GLN A 219 -0.16 -11.94 13.59
CA GLN A 219 0.43 -13.00 14.39
C GLN A 219 -0.39 -14.30 14.51
N LEU A 220 -1.64 -14.38 14.01
CA LEU A 220 -2.45 -15.60 14.18
C LEU A 220 -2.98 -16.12 12.85
N ALA A 221 -2.63 -17.36 12.51
CA ALA A 221 -3.40 -18.19 11.58
C ALA A 221 -4.66 -18.66 12.29
N ASN A 222 -5.64 -17.76 12.42
CA ASN A 222 -6.95 -18.13 12.91
C ASN A 222 -7.81 -18.60 11.70
N PRO A 223 -8.13 -19.91 11.60
CA PRO A 223 -8.92 -20.44 10.49
C PRO A 223 -10.36 -19.92 10.48
N ASN A 224 -10.82 -19.27 11.55
CA ASN A 224 -12.20 -18.79 11.66
C ASN A 224 -12.40 -17.35 11.18
N VAL A 225 -11.35 -16.64 10.73
CA VAL A 225 -11.52 -15.31 10.13
C VAL A 225 -12.18 -15.47 8.77
N VAL A 226 -13.22 -14.69 8.52
CA VAL A 226 -13.93 -14.64 7.23
C VAL A 226 -13.73 -13.25 6.65
N ALA A 227 -13.55 -13.18 5.33
CA ALA A 227 -13.53 -11.90 4.64
C ALA A 227 -14.85 -11.19 4.91
N GLN A 228 -14.76 -9.96 5.42
CA GLN A 228 -15.92 -9.13 5.68
C GLN A 228 -16.16 -8.21 4.50
N GLU A 229 -17.34 -7.57 4.47
CA GLU A 229 -17.55 -6.40 3.61
C GLU A 229 -16.45 -5.35 3.83
N PRO A 230 -16.14 -4.51 2.83
CA PRO A 230 -15.08 -3.51 2.97
C PRO A 230 -15.46 -2.34 3.87
N ASP A 231 -16.75 -2.09 4.09
CA ASP A 231 -17.25 -0.90 4.79
C ASP A 231 -16.68 -0.71 6.20
N PRO A 232 -16.62 -1.73 7.08
CA PRO A 232 -16.02 -1.57 8.40
C PRO A 232 -14.54 -1.13 8.36
N LEU A 233 -13.78 -1.58 7.35
CA LEU A 233 -12.38 -1.15 7.18
C LEU A 233 -12.31 0.29 6.67
N ILE A 234 -13.21 0.67 5.76
CA ILE A 234 -13.33 2.02 5.21
C ILE A 234 -13.69 3.02 6.32
N ASP A 235 -14.68 2.68 7.16
CA ASP A 235 -15.14 3.51 8.27
C ASP A 235 -14.01 3.80 9.25
N VAL A 236 -13.25 2.77 9.64
CA VAL A 236 -12.08 2.93 10.52
C VAL A 236 -11.01 3.80 9.86
N ILE A 237 -10.75 3.64 8.56
CA ILE A 237 -9.81 4.53 7.85
C ILE A 237 -10.29 5.97 7.86
N GLN A 238 -11.56 6.23 7.55
CA GLN A 238 -12.10 7.58 7.52
C GLN A 238 -12.04 8.24 8.91
N ASP A 239 -12.33 7.48 9.97
CA ASP A 239 -12.17 7.93 11.35
C ASP A 239 -10.71 8.29 11.67
N MET A 240 -9.77 7.40 11.31
CA MET A 240 -8.33 7.63 11.48
C MET A 240 -7.85 8.87 10.73
N LEU A 241 -8.31 9.05 9.49
CA LEU A 241 -7.95 10.20 8.64
C LEU A 241 -8.46 11.52 9.22
N SER A 242 -9.71 11.54 9.69
CA SER A 242 -10.39 12.77 10.12
C SER A 242 -10.10 13.16 11.57
N GLN A 243 -9.96 12.20 12.48
CA GLN A 243 -9.89 12.48 13.92
C GLN A 243 -8.49 12.33 14.52
N HIS A 244 -7.68 11.40 14.00
CA HIS A 244 -6.46 10.94 14.65
C HIS A 244 -5.19 11.41 13.95
N MET A 245 -5.15 11.34 12.62
CA MET A 245 -3.95 11.69 11.86
C MET A 245 -3.50 13.16 12.03
N PRO A 246 -4.39 14.18 12.04
CA PRO A 246 -3.98 15.56 12.30
C PRO A 246 -3.28 15.72 13.67
N LYS A 247 -3.76 15.00 14.69
CA LYS A 247 -3.19 15.00 16.04
C LYS A 247 -1.84 14.31 16.11
N LEU A 248 -1.68 13.18 15.41
CA LEU A 248 -0.46 12.37 15.41
C LEU A 248 0.75 13.13 14.86
N ILE A 249 0.56 13.89 13.79
CA ILE A 249 1.66 14.61 13.13
C ILE A 249 1.77 16.04 13.68
N GLY A 250 0.81 16.49 14.50
CA GLY A 250 0.78 17.85 15.02
C GLY A 250 0.69 18.90 13.90
N LEU A 251 0.09 18.51 12.78
CA LEU A 251 -0.15 19.34 11.62
C LEU A 251 -1.59 19.85 11.71
N ASN A 252 -1.78 21.16 11.64
CA ASN A 252 -3.09 21.71 11.37
C ASN A 252 -3.41 21.35 9.91
N VAL A 253 -4.23 20.31 9.70
CA VAL A 253 -4.81 19.96 8.39
C VAL A 253 -6.03 20.83 8.15
#